data_AF-A0A8J3P7T3-F1
#
_entry.id   AF-A0A8J3P7T3-F1
#
_cell.length_a   1.000
_cell.length_b   1.000
_cell.length_c   1.000
_cell.angle_alpha   90.00
_cell.angle_beta   90.00
_cell.angle_gamma   90.00
#
_symmetry.space_group_name_H-M   'P 1'
#
loop_
_entity.id
_entity.type
_entity.pdbx_description
1 polymer ?
#
loop_
_entity_poly.entity_id
_entity_poly.type
_entity_poly.pdbx_seq_one_letter_code
_entity_poly.pdbx_strand_id
1 'polypeptide(L)'
;MTDEETAERVIDRLLLALAAQLDTSGGPALAAGAVEALADLSRAEVDLIFGQAGHLVHYGAGTAPLETLIHLITAVQRGETSGDSPVRPGDEVRLVGELPESLAGYDETRLRETVFVVRYVGKDATVDVQSDLTEDYVIVTVPTTIVKPLRR
;
A
#
# COMPACT_ATOMS: atom_id res chain seq x y z
N MET A 1 -25.07 4.76 -11.10
CA MET A 1 -24.00 5.00 -10.12
C MET A 1 -24.34 4.17 -8.91
N THR A 2 -23.52 3.17 -8.60
CA THR A 2 -23.70 2.32 -7.42
C THR A 2 -23.16 3.02 -6.18
N ASP A 3 -23.51 2.50 -5.01
CA ASP A 3 -22.98 3.01 -3.74
C ASP A 3 -21.45 2.83 -3.66
N GLU A 4 -20.94 1.75 -4.26
CA GLU A 4 -19.51 1.45 -4.40
C GLU A 4 -18.78 2.49 -5.26
N GLU A 5 -19.27 2.77 -6.47
CA GLU A 5 -18.71 3.82 -7.34
C GLU A 5 -18.74 5.21 -6.68
N THR A 6 -19.71 5.43 -5.77
CA THR A 6 -19.79 6.67 -5.00
C THR A 6 -18.73 6.73 -3.92
N ALA A 7 -18.52 5.63 -3.19
CA ALA A 7 -17.51 5.53 -2.14
C ALA A 7 -16.09 5.72 -2.72
N GLU A 8 -15.77 5.06 -3.82
CA GLU A 8 -14.47 5.19 -4.52
C GLU A 8 -14.18 6.65 -4.89
N ARG A 9 -15.16 7.33 -5.51
CA ARG A 9 -15.01 8.75 -5.88
C ARG A 9 -14.81 9.68 -4.68
N VAL A 10 -15.41 9.36 -3.54
CA VAL A 10 -15.22 10.15 -2.32
C VAL A 10 -13.80 9.94 -1.79
N ILE A 11 -13.31 8.71 -1.81
CA ILE A 11 -11.94 8.37 -1.38
C ILE A 11 -10.91 9.04 -2.30
N ASP A 12 -11.10 8.97 -3.61
CA ASP A 12 -10.21 9.64 -4.58
C ASP A 12 -10.09 11.13 -4.29
N ARG A 13 -11.23 11.81 -4.11
CA ARG A 13 -11.26 13.24 -3.82
C ARG A 13 -10.58 13.56 -2.50
N LEU A 14 -10.75 12.71 -1.48
CA LEU A 14 -10.09 12.87 -0.19
C LEU A 14 -8.57 12.70 -0.32
N LEU A 15 -8.11 11.65 -1.01
CA LEU A 15 -6.69 11.39 -1.23
C LEU A 15 -6.02 12.54 -2.00
N LEU A 16 -6.66 13.02 -3.07
CA LEU A 16 -6.17 14.17 -3.83
C LEU A 16 -6.12 15.45 -2.99
N ALA A 17 -7.14 15.71 -2.16
CA ALA A 17 -7.16 16.87 -1.28
C ALA A 17 -6.04 16.82 -0.23
N LEU A 18 -5.83 15.65 0.40
CA LEU A 18 -4.75 15.44 1.37
C LEU A 18 -3.37 15.60 0.72
N ALA A 19 -3.18 15.04 -0.47
CA ALA A 19 -1.95 15.17 -1.24
C ALA A 19 -1.66 16.64 -1.59
N ALA A 20 -2.65 17.37 -2.10
CA ALA A 20 -2.50 18.81 -2.39
C ALA A 20 -2.21 19.65 -1.13
N GLN A 21 -2.80 19.29 0.01
CA GLN A 21 -2.50 19.95 1.27
C GLN A 21 -1.04 19.73 1.69
N LEU A 22 -0.52 18.51 1.55
CA LEU A 22 0.89 18.19 1.87
C LEU A 22 1.88 18.94 0.97
N ASP A 23 1.55 19.12 -0.30
CA ASP A 23 2.39 19.86 -1.26
C ASP A 23 2.54 21.34 -0.86
N THR A 24 1.50 21.90 -0.24
CA THR A 24 1.46 23.33 0.13
C THR A 24 1.92 23.63 1.56
N SER A 25 2.04 22.62 2.44
CA SER A 25 2.29 22.82 3.88
C SER A 25 3.75 23.12 4.28
N GLY A 26 4.69 23.17 3.32
CA GLY A 26 6.10 23.47 3.59
C GLY A 26 6.86 22.36 4.35
N GLY A 27 6.18 21.26 4.66
CA GLY A 27 6.72 20.06 5.30
C GLY A 27 5.70 18.90 5.20
N PRO A 28 6.12 17.69 4.79
CA PRO A 28 5.22 16.57 4.61
C PRO A 28 4.93 15.92 5.97
N ALA A 29 3.92 16.41 6.67
CA ALA A 29 3.50 15.86 7.95
C ALA A 29 1.98 15.81 8.04
N LEU A 30 1.48 14.70 8.59
CA LEU A 30 0.06 14.54 8.92
C LEU A 30 -0.23 15.15 10.29
N ALA A 31 -1.43 15.70 10.46
CA ALA A 31 -1.90 16.13 11.77
C ALA A 31 -2.05 14.93 12.72
N ALA A 32 -1.88 15.14 14.03
CA ALA A 32 -1.93 14.05 15.02
C ALA A 32 -3.23 13.22 14.95
N GLY A 33 -4.39 13.88 14.85
CA GLY A 33 -5.67 13.16 14.70
C GLY A 33 -5.79 12.37 13.39
N ALA A 34 -5.08 12.76 12.33
CA ALA A 34 -5.01 11.97 11.10
C ALA A 34 -4.08 10.76 11.27
N VAL A 35 -2.98 10.90 12.02
CA VAL A 35 -2.11 9.77 12.37
C VAL A 35 -2.87 8.73 13.19
N GLU A 36 -3.60 9.15 14.22
CA GLU A 36 -4.43 8.27 15.05
C GLU A 36 -5.48 7.53 14.20
N ALA A 37 -6.21 8.25 13.35
CA ALA A 37 -7.22 7.63 12.48
C ALA A 37 -6.63 6.63 11.48
N LEU A 38 -5.42 6.88 10.99
CA LEU A 38 -4.73 5.97 10.07
C LEU A 38 -4.12 4.76 10.81
N ALA A 39 -3.72 4.90 12.07
CA ALA A 39 -3.18 3.80 12.86
C ALA A 39 -4.21 2.69 13.11
N ASP A 40 -5.48 3.06 13.26
CA ASP A 40 -6.59 2.15 13.59
C ASP A 40 -7.25 1.46 12.38
N LEU A 41 -6.69 1.63 11.17
CA LEU A 41 -7.27 1.05 9.96
C LEU A 41 -7.27 -0.48 9.99
N SER A 42 -8.39 -1.07 9.59
CA SER A 42 -8.49 -2.49 9.28
C SER A 42 -7.75 -2.82 7.97
N ARG A 43 -7.42 -4.09 7.77
CA ARG A 43 -6.82 -4.59 6.52
C ARG A 43 -7.59 -4.13 5.27
N ALA A 44 -8.93 -4.25 5.29
CA ALA A 44 -9.77 -3.88 4.16
C ALA A 44 -9.73 -2.37 3.86
N GLU A 45 -9.63 -1.54 4.89
CA GLU A 45 -9.48 -0.08 4.72
C GLU A 45 -8.09 0.28 4.20
N VAL A 46 -7.05 -0.40 4.68
CA VAL A 46 -5.67 -0.25 4.18
C VAL A 46 -5.59 -0.63 2.70
N ASP A 47 -6.15 -1.77 2.31
CA ASP A 47 -6.22 -2.21 0.91
C ASP A 47 -6.96 -1.20 0.04
N LEU A 48 -8.10 -0.69 0.50
CA LEU A 48 -8.87 0.30 -0.22
C LEU A 48 -8.10 1.60 -0.42
N ILE A 49 -7.47 2.13 0.64
CA ILE A 49 -6.70 3.38 0.58
C ILE A 49 -5.49 3.25 -0.34
N PHE A 50 -4.66 2.21 -0.18
CA PHE A 50 -3.48 2.02 -1.02
C PHE A 50 -3.84 1.61 -2.45
N GLY A 51 -4.95 0.89 -2.66
CA GLY A 51 -5.46 0.55 -3.98
C GLY A 51 -5.88 1.80 -4.75
N GLN A 52 -6.68 2.68 -4.14
CA GLN A 52 -7.11 3.93 -4.77
C GLN A 52 -5.95 4.91 -4.95
N ALA A 53 -5.08 5.06 -3.95
CA ALA A 53 -3.90 5.91 -4.07
C ALA A 53 -2.96 5.40 -5.19
N GLY A 54 -2.78 4.08 -5.28
CA GLY A 54 -2.02 3.44 -6.34
C GLY A 54 -2.64 3.65 -7.72
N HIS A 55 -3.97 3.49 -7.85
CA HIS A 55 -4.70 3.76 -9.09
C HIS A 55 -4.48 5.20 -9.59
N LEU A 56 -4.60 6.17 -8.68
CA LEU A 56 -4.39 7.58 -8.98
C LEU A 56 -2.94 7.88 -9.39
N VAL A 57 -1.95 7.22 -8.77
CA VAL A 57 -0.54 7.35 -9.18
C VAL A 57 -0.32 6.72 -10.56
N HIS A 58 -0.86 5.54 -10.79
CA HIS A 58 -0.64 4.79 -12.03
C HIS A 58 -1.17 5.52 -13.27
N TYR A 59 -2.35 6.16 -13.17
CA TYR A 59 -2.99 6.86 -14.30
C TYR A 59 -2.88 8.39 -14.25
N GLY A 60 -2.35 8.94 -13.16
CA GLY A 60 -2.27 10.39 -12.93
C GLY A 60 -1.02 11.06 -13.51
N ALA A 61 -1.06 12.39 -13.61
CA ALA A 61 0.12 13.21 -13.88
C ALA A 61 0.44 14.08 -12.65
N GLY A 62 1.72 14.28 -12.35
CA GLY A 62 2.14 15.07 -11.19
C GLY A 62 1.87 14.38 -9.85
N THR A 63 2.24 13.11 -9.75
CA THR A 63 1.87 12.18 -8.66
C THR A 63 2.71 12.33 -7.39
N ALA A 64 3.76 13.14 -7.40
CA ALA A 64 4.68 13.29 -6.27
C ALA A 64 3.99 13.61 -4.91
N PRO A 65 2.94 14.45 -4.85
CA PRO A 65 2.21 14.66 -3.61
C PRO A 65 1.44 13.41 -3.13
N LEU A 66 0.90 12.61 -4.06
CA LEU A 66 0.24 11.34 -3.73
C LEU A 66 1.25 10.30 -3.25
N GLU A 67 2.40 10.20 -3.89
CA GLU A 67 3.50 9.31 -3.44
C GLU A 67 3.98 9.70 -2.04
N THR A 68 4.06 11.00 -1.76
CA THR A 68 4.37 11.52 -0.42
C THR A 68 3.32 11.10 0.61
N LEU A 69 2.03 11.21 0.27
CA LEU A 69 0.94 10.73 1.12
C LEU A 69 1.03 9.22 1.37
N ILE A 70 1.28 8.42 0.34
CA ILE A 70 1.48 6.95 0.43
C ILE A 70 2.64 6.63 1.39
N HIS A 71 3.76 7.35 1.30
CA HIS A 71 4.88 7.17 2.22
C HIS A 71 4.52 7.52 3.67
N LEU A 72 3.77 8.59 3.90
CA LEU A 72 3.33 8.98 5.25
C LEU A 72 2.37 7.95 5.85
N ILE A 73 1.38 7.47 5.08
CA ILE A 73 0.46 6.41 5.53
C ILE A 73 1.27 5.14 5.85
N THR A 74 2.22 4.77 4.98
CA THR A 74 3.10 3.62 5.20
C THR A 74 3.91 3.75 6.49
N ALA A 75 4.44 4.94 6.79
CA ALA A 75 5.19 5.19 8.02
C ALA A 75 4.32 5.03 9.28
N VAL A 76 3.05 5.45 9.23
CA VAL A 76 2.08 5.21 10.31
C VAL A 76 1.85 3.70 10.49
N GLN A 77 1.52 2.97 9.42
CA GLN A 77 1.30 1.52 9.48
C GLN A 77 2.53 0.75 10.01
N ARG A 78 3.73 1.21 9.65
CA ARG A 78 4.99 0.62 10.11
C ARG A 78 5.16 0.73 11.63
N GLY A 79 4.75 1.85 12.22
CA GLY A 79 4.81 2.12 13.65
C GLY A 79 3.92 1.18 14.47
N GLU A 80 2.75 0.84 13.94
CA GLU A 80 1.77 -0.04 14.60
C GLU A 80 2.07 -1.53 14.47
N THR A 81 2.97 -1.92 13.55
CA THR A 81 3.29 -3.33 13.32
C THR A 81 4.11 -3.90 14.48
N SER A 82 3.65 -5.04 15.03
CA SER A 82 4.30 -5.77 16.14
C SER A 82 5.80 -5.98 15.96
N GLY A 83 6.54 -5.92 17.08
CA GLY A 83 8.00 -6.11 17.18
C GLY A 83 8.55 -7.31 16.40
N ASP A 84 7.84 -8.44 16.46
CA ASP A 84 8.33 -9.75 16.07
C ASP A 84 8.06 -10.15 14.61
N SER A 85 7.42 -9.28 13.81
CA SER A 85 7.16 -9.58 12.40
C SER A 85 8.44 -9.56 11.57
N PRO A 86 8.69 -10.56 10.70
CA PRO A 86 9.89 -10.63 9.86
C PRO A 86 9.94 -9.54 8.77
N VAL A 87 8.78 -8.94 8.47
CA VAL A 87 8.61 -7.82 7.53
C VAL A 87 7.67 -6.78 8.14
N ARG A 88 7.76 -5.54 7.68
CA ARG A 88 6.92 -4.42 8.10
C ARG A 88 6.41 -3.64 6.89
N PRO A 89 5.29 -2.90 7.02
CA PRO A 89 4.86 -1.94 6.02
C PRO A 89 6.02 -1.02 5.59
N GLY A 90 6.18 -0.89 4.27
CA GLY A 90 7.27 -0.16 3.62
C GLY A 90 8.53 -0.99 3.34
N ASP A 91 8.64 -2.23 3.83
CA ASP A 91 9.75 -3.11 3.44
C ASP A 91 9.60 -3.54 1.97
N GLU A 92 10.73 -3.55 1.26
CA GLU A 92 10.84 -4.11 -0.08
C GLU A 92 11.08 -5.61 -0.01
N VAL A 93 10.33 -6.38 -0.79
CA VAL A 93 10.31 -7.84 -0.75
C VAL A 93 10.22 -8.47 -2.15
N ARG A 94 10.57 -9.75 -2.24
CA ARG A 94 10.30 -10.60 -3.40
C ARG A 94 9.50 -11.83 -3.02
N LEU A 95 8.73 -12.34 -3.98
CA LEU A 95 7.98 -13.58 -3.83
C LEU A 95 8.85 -14.80 -4.17
N VAL A 96 8.93 -15.76 -3.25
CA VAL A 96 9.73 -16.99 -3.35
C VAL A 96 8.88 -18.23 -3.02
N GLY A 97 9.30 -19.44 -3.36
CA GLY A 97 8.51 -20.65 -3.04
C GLY A 97 7.24 -20.77 -3.89
N GLU A 98 6.24 -21.54 -3.46
CA GLU A 98 5.00 -21.76 -4.24
C GLU A 98 4.10 -20.51 -4.22
N LEU A 99 3.65 -20.05 -5.41
CA LEU A 99 2.76 -18.89 -5.50
C LEU A 99 1.31 -19.29 -5.24
N PRO A 100 0.50 -18.45 -4.56
CA PRO A 100 -0.91 -18.72 -4.34
C PRO A 100 -1.72 -18.73 -5.65
N GLU A 101 -2.85 -19.44 -5.65
CA GLU A 101 -3.74 -19.55 -6.81
C GLU A 101 -4.28 -18.19 -7.29
N SER A 102 -4.42 -17.21 -6.39
CA SER A 102 -4.79 -15.83 -6.73
C SER A 102 -3.84 -15.16 -7.72
N LEU A 103 -2.59 -15.66 -7.83
CA LEU A 103 -1.57 -15.18 -8.75
C LEU A 103 -1.42 -16.03 -10.01
N ALA A 104 -2.20 -17.11 -10.19
CA ALA A 104 -2.04 -18.04 -11.31
C ALA A 104 -2.28 -17.41 -12.70
N GLY A 105 -2.95 -16.26 -12.76
CA GLY A 105 -3.17 -15.50 -14.01
C GLY A 105 -2.00 -14.60 -14.43
N TYR A 106 -0.98 -14.44 -13.60
CA TYR A 106 0.17 -13.58 -13.86
C TYR A 106 1.36 -14.40 -14.39
N ASP A 107 2.27 -13.73 -15.11
CA ASP A 107 3.52 -14.34 -15.53
C ASP A 107 4.42 -14.61 -14.31
N GLU A 108 4.70 -15.89 -14.04
CA GLU A 108 5.47 -16.28 -12.86
C GLU A 108 6.88 -15.69 -12.89
N THR A 109 7.57 -15.68 -14.04
CA THR A 109 8.93 -15.15 -14.15
C THR A 109 8.96 -13.68 -13.73
N ARG A 110 8.02 -12.88 -14.25
CA ARG A 110 7.84 -11.48 -13.88
C ARG A 110 7.58 -11.33 -12.39
N LEU A 111 6.64 -12.10 -11.82
CA LEU A 111 6.34 -12.05 -10.38
C LEU A 111 7.57 -12.32 -9.49
N ARG A 112 8.50 -13.18 -9.93
CA ARG A 112 9.74 -13.45 -9.17
C ARG A 112 10.74 -12.32 -9.23
N GLU A 113 10.76 -11.57 -10.33
CA GLU A 113 11.68 -10.48 -10.57
C GLU A 113 11.18 -9.15 -9.97
N THR A 114 9.86 -8.96 -9.91
CA THR A 114 9.20 -7.80 -9.32
C THR A 114 9.61 -7.60 -7.87
N VAL A 115 9.97 -6.36 -7.54
CA VAL A 115 10.11 -5.90 -6.17
C VAL A 115 8.74 -5.38 -5.72
N PHE A 116 8.25 -5.92 -4.62
CA PHE A 116 7.02 -5.45 -4.00
C PHE A 116 7.31 -4.67 -2.73
N VAL A 117 6.41 -3.76 -2.38
CA VAL A 117 6.40 -3.05 -1.10
C VAL A 117 5.29 -3.65 -0.23
N VAL A 118 5.62 -3.99 1.02
CA VAL A 118 4.62 -4.43 2.00
C VAL A 118 3.71 -3.26 2.38
N ARG A 119 2.40 -3.43 2.27
CA ARG A 119 1.39 -2.44 2.67
C ARG A 119 0.74 -2.75 4.01
N TYR A 120 0.52 -4.03 4.28
CA TYR A 120 -0.11 -4.49 5.51
C TYR A 120 0.47 -5.84 5.96
N VAL A 121 0.55 -6.04 7.27
CA VAL A 121 0.93 -7.33 7.87
C VAL A 121 -0.22 -7.85 8.71
N GLY A 122 -0.85 -8.92 8.23
CA GLY A 122 -1.95 -9.57 8.92
C GLY A 122 -1.52 -10.38 10.14
N LYS A 123 -2.43 -10.53 11.10
CA LYS A 123 -2.26 -11.43 12.26
C LYS A 123 -2.49 -12.91 11.88
N ASP A 124 -2.89 -13.18 10.65
CA ASP A 124 -3.25 -14.47 10.07
C ASP A 124 -2.10 -15.10 9.25
N ALA A 125 -0.87 -14.66 9.48
CA ALA A 125 0.34 -15.08 8.76
C ALA A 125 0.33 -14.75 7.26
N THR A 126 -0.45 -13.75 6.84
CA THR A 126 -0.43 -13.21 5.49
C THR A 126 0.04 -11.75 5.48
N VAL A 127 0.48 -11.28 4.32
CA VAL A 127 0.87 -9.89 4.09
C VAL A 127 0.29 -9.41 2.77
N ASP A 128 -0.02 -8.12 2.72
CA ASP A 128 -0.46 -7.45 1.51
C ASP A 128 0.74 -6.74 0.90
N VAL A 129 1.01 -7.05 -0.37
CA VAL A 129 2.15 -6.52 -1.11
C VAL A 129 1.66 -5.83 -2.37
N GLN A 130 2.32 -4.75 -2.74
CA GLN A 130 1.99 -3.96 -3.92
C GLN A 130 3.25 -3.79 -4.77
N SER A 131 3.11 -3.93 -6.09
CA SER A 131 4.19 -3.69 -7.05
C SER A 131 4.53 -2.19 -7.17
N ASP A 132 5.54 -1.89 -7.99
CA ASP A 132 5.80 -0.52 -8.43
C ASP A 132 4.56 0.07 -9.09
N LEU A 133 4.09 1.21 -8.56
CA LEU A 133 2.86 1.89 -8.98
C LEU A 133 2.90 2.35 -10.44
N THR A 134 4.08 2.50 -11.02
CA THR A 134 4.24 2.81 -12.46
C THR A 134 4.01 1.60 -13.36
N GLU A 135 4.20 0.39 -12.84
CA GLU A 135 3.97 -0.86 -13.58
C GLU A 135 2.56 -1.42 -13.35
N ASP A 136 2.14 -1.48 -12.09
CA ASP A 136 0.84 -1.97 -11.66
C ASP A 136 0.53 -1.47 -10.23
N TYR A 137 -0.73 -1.20 -9.93
CA TYR A 137 -1.19 -0.70 -8.64
C TYR A 137 -1.96 -1.75 -7.82
N VAL A 138 -2.07 -2.99 -8.32
CA VAL A 138 -2.77 -4.08 -7.63
C VAL A 138 -2.06 -4.46 -6.33
N ILE A 139 -2.88 -4.65 -5.29
CA ILE A 139 -2.45 -5.22 -4.01
C ILE A 139 -2.78 -6.71 -4.03
N VAL A 140 -1.82 -7.52 -3.60
CA VAL A 140 -1.97 -8.96 -3.52
C VAL A 140 -1.69 -9.43 -2.12
N THR A 141 -2.62 -10.23 -1.59
CA THR A 141 -2.42 -10.98 -0.35
C THR A 141 -1.61 -12.25 -0.60
N VAL A 142 -0.52 -12.41 0.14
CA VAL A 142 0.35 -13.60 0.06
C VAL A 142 0.71 -14.14 1.45
N PRO A 143 0.99 -15.44 1.59
CA PRO A 143 1.54 -15.99 2.82
C PRO A 143 2.89 -15.35 3.20
N THR A 144 3.12 -15.09 4.48
CA THR A 144 4.41 -14.57 4.99
C THR A 144 5.60 -15.48 4.65
N THR A 145 5.37 -16.80 4.53
CA THR A 145 6.39 -17.81 4.23
C THR A 145 6.97 -17.70 2.83
N ILE A 146 6.26 -17.05 1.90
CA ILE A 146 6.68 -16.87 0.52
C ILE A 146 7.29 -15.49 0.26
N VAL A 147 7.47 -14.69 1.32
CA VAL A 147 8.01 -13.34 1.22
C VAL A 147 9.45 -13.30 1.71
N LYS A 148 10.34 -12.85 0.84
CA LYS A 148 11.76 -12.67 1.15
C LYS A 148 12.10 -11.18 1.20
N PRO A 149 12.49 -10.64 2.36
CA PRO A 149 12.98 -9.26 2.47
C PRO A 149 14.19 -9.02 1.59
N LEU A 150 14.19 -7.90 0.88
CA LEU A 150 15.39 -7.36 0.25
C LEU A 150 16.13 -6.56 1.31
N ARG A 151 17.17 -7.16 1.90
CA ARG A 151 17.98 -6.48 2.93
C ARG A 151 18.51 -5.17 2.36
N ARG A 152 18.31 -4.07 3.10
CA ARG A 152 19.16 -2.89 3.04
C ARG A 152 20.27 -3.00 4.08
#